data_AF-A0A087UIA6-F1
#
_entry.id   AF-A0A087UIA6-F1
#
_cell.length_a   1.000
_cell.length_b   1.000
_cell.length_c   1.000
_cell.angle_alpha   90.00
_cell.angle_beta   90.00
_cell.angle_gamma   90.00
#
_symmetry.space_group_name_H-M   'P 1'
#
loop_
_entity.id
_entity.type
_entity.pdbx_description
1 polymer ?
#
loop_
_entity_poly.entity_id
_entity_poly.type
_entity_poly.pdbx_seq_one_letter_code
_entity_poly.pdbx_strand_id
1 'polypeptide(L)'
;MEEIHAKSSNVRSVLLKGIFDILKCHGQNVFCEAEDREVTFIDFLDDILSQSRDDTEERDIIVKGIFKIYTAHHTWSPRILSKLLMLLYHPDENYSVRKYVNCFLQTYGHSREEVECLVKSFLAIINLLFDSDKSSPYHNISIKTTALELVEFSKEYEHSEEFSFKEKFQDLLVLKLTKGFLKKPWRLSALDLYNICSGIMPKDHEKLLKLKENIKII
;
A
#
# COMPACT_ATOMS: atom_id res chain seq x y z
N MET A 1 36.77 -5.31 10.68
CA MET A 1 35.49 -4.58 10.88
C MET A 1 34.39 -5.14 9.98
N GLU A 2 34.65 -5.41 8.70
CA GLU A 2 33.69 -6.05 7.77
C GLU A 2 33.18 -7.42 8.26
N GLU A 3 34.05 -8.25 8.86
CA GLU A 3 33.66 -9.57 9.40
C GLU A 3 32.69 -9.49 10.60
N ILE A 4 32.76 -8.42 11.39
CA ILE A 4 31.86 -8.19 12.54
C ILE A 4 30.50 -7.69 12.05
N HIS A 5 30.49 -6.79 11.05
CA HIS A 5 29.26 -6.35 10.39
C HIS A 5 28.55 -7.50 9.65
N ALA A 6 29.28 -8.36 8.94
CA ALA A 6 28.72 -9.52 8.27
C ALA A 6 28.12 -10.55 9.26
N LYS A 7 28.79 -10.81 10.39
CA LYS A 7 28.26 -11.67 11.46
C LYS A 7 27.01 -11.06 12.13
N SER A 8 26.99 -9.73 12.33
CA SER A 8 25.84 -9.02 12.91
C SER A 8 24.62 -9.01 11.99
N SER A 9 24.79 -8.82 10.67
CA SER A 9 23.69 -8.89 9.69
C SER A 9 23.09 -10.30 9.65
N ASN A 10 23.92 -11.34 9.68
CA ASN A 10 23.44 -12.73 9.69
C ASN A 10 22.60 -13.07 10.94
N VAL A 11 23.05 -12.64 12.13
CA VAL A 11 22.27 -12.83 13.38
C VAL A 11 20.92 -12.10 13.30
N ARG A 12 20.90 -10.86 12.81
CA ARG A 12 19.67 -10.08 12.65
C ARG A 12 18.68 -10.73 11.68
N SER A 13 19.16 -11.23 10.54
CA SER A 13 18.34 -11.99 9.59
C SER A 13 17.73 -13.25 10.18
N VAL A 14 18.48 -13.99 11.01
CA VAL A 14 17.95 -15.17 11.73
C VAL A 14 16.90 -14.76 12.76
N LEU A 15 17.15 -13.70 13.53
CA LEU A 15 16.19 -13.19 14.52
C LEU A 15 14.89 -12.73 13.86
N LEU A 16 14.98 -11.99 12.74
CA LEU A 16 13.80 -11.54 12.00
C LEU A 16 12.98 -12.72 11.46
N LYS A 17 13.63 -13.75 10.90
CA LYS A 17 12.94 -14.98 10.49
C LYS A 17 12.19 -15.61 11.67
N GLY A 18 12.86 -15.77 12.81
CA GLY A 18 12.25 -16.32 14.02
C GLY A 18 11.06 -15.49 14.53
N ILE A 19 11.19 -14.16 14.54
CA ILE A 19 10.11 -13.25 14.91
C ILE A 19 8.91 -13.44 13.97
N PHE A 20 9.13 -13.44 12.65
CA PHE A 20 8.02 -13.61 11.70
C PHE A 20 7.39 -15.00 11.76
N ASP A 21 8.13 -16.05 12.10
CA ASP A 21 7.55 -17.38 12.33
C ASP A 21 6.67 -17.40 13.58
N ILE A 22 7.10 -16.78 14.69
CA ILE A 22 6.28 -16.60 15.89
C ILE A 22 5.02 -15.79 15.57
N LEU A 23 5.16 -14.67 14.87
CA LEU A 23 4.05 -13.79 14.49
C LEU A 23 3.09 -14.44 13.50
N LYS A 24 3.55 -15.38 12.67
CA LYS A 24 2.70 -16.17 11.77
C LYS A 24 1.90 -17.26 12.51
N CYS A 25 2.37 -17.69 13.68
CA CYS A 25 1.65 -18.68 14.49
C CYS A 25 0.68 -18.01 15.47
N HIS A 26 1.07 -16.88 16.04
CA HIS A 26 0.38 -16.27 17.18
C HIS A 26 -0.23 -14.88 16.87
N GLY A 27 0.08 -14.28 15.72
CA GLY A 27 -0.44 -12.98 15.31
C GLY A 27 -0.14 -11.88 16.32
N GLN A 28 -1.11 -10.97 16.47
CA GLN A 28 -1.02 -9.88 17.44
C GLN A 28 -1.10 -10.35 18.91
N ASN A 29 -1.48 -11.60 19.19
CA ASN A 29 -1.62 -12.10 20.56
C ASN A 29 -0.29 -12.14 21.31
N VAL A 30 0.84 -12.17 20.59
CA VAL A 30 2.20 -12.01 21.14
C VAL A 30 2.37 -10.69 21.89
N PHE A 31 1.52 -9.71 21.61
CA PHE A 31 1.55 -8.38 22.22
C PHE A 31 0.52 -8.21 23.36
N CYS A 32 -0.36 -9.19 23.60
CA CYS A 32 -1.49 -9.07 24.55
C CYS A 32 -1.12 -9.24 26.03
N GLU A 33 0.05 -9.80 26.35
CA GLU A 33 0.45 -10.13 27.74
C GLU A 33 1.30 -9.05 28.44
N ALA A 34 1.58 -7.92 27.78
CA ALA A 34 2.39 -6.86 28.36
C ALA A 34 1.51 -5.69 28.81
N GLU A 35 1.26 -5.60 30.11
CA GLU A 35 0.37 -4.61 30.78
C GLU A 35 0.81 -3.13 30.60
N ASP A 36 1.94 -2.85 29.91
CA ASP A 36 2.62 -1.54 29.87
C ASP A 36 3.03 -1.06 28.45
N ARG A 37 2.30 -1.39 27.37
CA ARG A 37 2.77 -1.01 26.01
C ARG A 37 2.18 0.29 25.44
N GLU A 38 3.07 1.27 25.25
CA GLU A 38 2.91 2.42 24.34
C GLU A 38 2.95 2.03 22.84
N VAL A 39 3.47 0.84 22.50
CA VAL A 39 3.72 0.42 21.10
C VAL A 39 2.71 -0.63 20.63
N THR A 40 1.94 -0.29 19.59
CA THR A 40 0.97 -1.21 18.98
C THR A 40 1.64 -2.22 18.03
N PHE A 41 0.96 -3.33 17.73
CA PHE A 41 1.42 -4.30 16.71
C PHE A 41 1.70 -3.63 15.36
N ILE A 42 0.86 -2.67 14.97
CA ILE A 42 1.01 -1.95 13.70
C ILE A 42 2.24 -1.04 13.75
N ASP A 43 2.50 -0.37 14.88
CA ASP A 43 3.69 0.49 15.02
C ASP A 43 4.98 -0.35 15.00
N PHE A 44 4.97 -1.53 15.63
CA PHE A 44 6.07 -2.49 15.53
C PHE A 44 6.37 -2.91 14.08
N LEU A 45 5.35 -3.23 13.29
CA LEU A 45 5.53 -3.56 11.87
C LEU A 45 6.04 -2.35 11.06
N ASP A 46 5.57 -1.14 11.40
CA ASP A 46 5.99 0.10 10.74
C ASP A 46 7.47 0.41 10.99
N ASP A 47 7.92 0.20 12.23
CA ASP A 47 9.30 0.39 12.66
C ASP A 47 10.24 -0.59 11.97
N ILE A 48 9.90 -1.88 11.95
CA ILE A 48 10.71 -2.91 11.27
C ILE A 48 10.83 -2.61 9.78
N LEU A 49 9.71 -2.29 9.12
CA LEU A 49 9.74 -1.98 7.69
C LEU A 49 10.63 -0.75 7.40
N SER A 50 10.61 0.24 8.28
CA SER A 50 11.41 1.47 8.15
C SER A 50 12.92 1.24 8.35
N GLN A 51 13.33 0.20 9.06
CA GLN A 51 14.74 -0.14 9.30
C GLN A 51 15.40 -0.89 8.12
N SER A 52 14.62 -1.41 7.16
CA SER A 52 15.09 -2.28 6.08
C SER A 52 15.69 -1.56 4.84
N ARG A 53 16.09 -0.28 4.99
CA ARG A 53 16.36 0.61 3.86
C ARG A 53 17.67 0.35 3.11
N ASP A 54 18.64 -0.33 3.71
CA ASP A 54 19.98 -0.46 3.10
C ASP A 54 20.41 -1.91 2.82
N ASP A 55 19.77 -2.91 3.44
CA ASP A 55 20.09 -4.35 3.25
C ASP A 55 18.98 -5.04 2.44
N THR A 56 19.33 -5.54 1.25
CA THR A 56 18.40 -6.20 0.33
C THR A 56 17.91 -7.55 0.84
N GLU A 57 18.73 -8.30 1.57
CA GLU A 57 18.35 -9.58 2.15
C GLU A 57 17.38 -9.37 3.33
N GLU A 58 17.69 -8.40 4.19
CA GLU A 58 16.83 -8.07 5.33
C GLU A 58 15.45 -7.57 4.86
N ARG A 59 15.44 -6.69 3.85
CA ARG A 59 14.20 -6.21 3.22
C ARG A 59 13.36 -7.36 2.67
N ASP A 60 13.98 -8.33 2.01
CA ASP A 60 13.30 -9.52 1.48
C ASP A 60 12.65 -10.34 2.61
N ILE A 61 13.36 -10.53 3.73
CA ILE A 61 12.84 -11.25 4.90
C ILE A 61 11.64 -10.51 5.49
N ILE A 62 11.77 -9.18 5.68
CA ILE A 62 10.74 -8.35 6.29
C ILE A 62 9.48 -8.29 5.43
N VAL A 63 9.61 -8.01 4.13
CA VAL A 63 8.47 -7.91 3.21
C VAL A 63 7.71 -9.23 3.16
N LYS A 64 8.41 -10.36 3.00
CA LYS A 64 7.79 -11.70 3.03
C LYS A 64 7.11 -11.99 4.36
N GLY A 65 7.77 -11.63 5.46
CA GLY A 65 7.27 -11.83 6.82
C GLY A 65 5.95 -11.10 7.03
N ILE A 66 5.89 -9.83 6.65
CA ILE A 66 4.68 -9.02 6.75
C ILE A 66 3.57 -9.59 5.85
N PHE A 67 3.86 -9.97 4.60
CA PHE A 67 2.84 -10.57 3.74
C PHE A 67 2.28 -11.88 4.29
N LYS A 68 3.11 -12.73 4.92
CA LYS A 68 2.64 -13.94 5.62
C LYS A 68 1.70 -13.61 6.78
N ILE A 69 1.95 -12.53 7.51
CA ILE A 69 1.08 -12.08 8.60
C ILE A 69 -0.27 -11.63 8.03
N TYR A 70 -0.26 -10.86 6.95
CA TYR A 70 -1.48 -10.39 6.27
C TYR A 70 -2.37 -11.58 5.86
N THR A 71 -1.77 -12.62 5.28
CA THR A 71 -2.51 -13.80 4.81
C THR A 71 -2.90 -14.77 5.93
N ALA A 72 -2.12 -14.86 7.02
CA ALA A 72 -2.38 -15.82 8.10
C ALA A 72 -3.29 -15.30 9.22
N HIS A 73 -3.26 -14.00 9.51
CA HIS A 73 -3.91 -13.41 10.69
C HIS A 73 -4.92 -12.31 10.37
N HIS A 74 -5.30 -12.17 9.10
CA HIS A 74 -6.24 -11.14 8.67
C HIS A 74 -5.86 -9.74 9.19
N THR A 75 -4.59 -9.37 9.06
CA THR A 75 -4.12 -8.04 9.48
C THR A 75 -4.52 -7.02 8.40
N TRP A 76 -5.44 -6.10 8.73
CA TRP A 76 -5.98 -5.14 7.75
C TRP A 76 -5.48 -3.70 8.01
N SER A 77 -4.18 -3.45 7.84
CA SER A 77 -3.61 -2.11 8.04
C SER A 77 -3.26 -1.41 6.71
N PRO A 78 -4.12 -0.51 6.18
CA PRO A 78 -3.80 0.21 4.94
C PRO A 78 -2.50 1.01 5.01
N ARG A 79 -2.12 1.47 6.21
CA ARG A 79 -0.86 2.17 6.46
C ARG A 79 0.34 1.31 6.09
N ILE A 80 0.40 0.08 6.60
CA ILE A 80 1.52 -0.84 6.34
C ILE A 80 1.45 -1.35 4.90
N LEU A 81 0.26 -1.75 4.45
CA LEU A 81 0.10 -2.30 3.10
C LEU A 81 0.44 -1.28 2.02
N SER A 82 0.08 0.00 2.17
CA SER A 82 0.49 1.04 1.22
C SER A 82 2.01 1.18 1.11
N LYS A 83 2.77 1.07 2.22
CA LYS A 83 4.24 1.09 2.21
C LYS A 83 4.82 -0.11 1.46
N LEU A 84 4.26 -1.31 1.66
CA LEU A 84 4.67 -2.52 0.94
C LEU A 84 4.37 -2.41 -0.56
N LEU A 85 3.19 -1.91 -0.92
CA LEU A 85 2.79 -1.73 -2.32
C LEU A 85 3.63 -0.65 -3.02
N MET A 86 4.04 0.40 -2.30
CA MET A 86 4.97 1.43 -2.83
C MET A 86 6.32 0.85 -3.27
N LEU A 87 6.70 -0.35 -2.81
CA LEU A 87 7.91 -1.03 -3.26
C LEU A 87 7.84 -1.45 -4.74
N LEU A 88 6.63 -1.59 -5.31
CA LEU A 88 6.45 -1.77 -6.76
C LEU A 88 6.97 -0.59 -7.57
N TYR A 89 6.97 0.60 -6.97
CA TYR A 89 7.31 1.84 -7.64
C TYR A 89 8.65 2.42 -7.19
N HIS A 90 9.30 1.81 -6.21
CA HIS A 90 10.60 2.26 -5.73
C HIS A 90 11.65 2.19 -6.84
N PRO A 91 12.51 3.21 -7.02
CA PRO A 91 13.51 3.22 -8.10
C PRO A 91 14.53 2.10 -7.99
N ASP A 92 14.85 1.61 -6.78
CA ASP A 92 15.71 0.44 -6.60
C ASP A 92 15.13 -0.78 -7.33
N GLU A 93 15.94 -1.39 -8.20
CA GLU A 93 15.58 -2.55 -9.00
C GLU A 93 15.59 -3.87 -8.20
N ASN A 94 15.05 -3.89 -6.98
CA ASN A 94 14.96 -5.14 -6.23
C ASN A 94 13.83 -6.02 -6.79
N TYR A 95 14.17 -6.79 -7.83
CA TYR A 95 13.27 -7.66 -8.58
C TYR A 95 12.55 -8.68 -7.70
N SER A 96 13.21 -9.21 -6.66
CA SER A 96 12.61 -10.20 -5.76
C SER A 96 11.43 -9.61 -4.97
N VAL A 97 11.59 -8.39 -4.43
CA VAL A 97 10.54 -7.68 -3.71
C VAL A 97 9.31 -7.48 -4.58
N ARG A 98 9.48 -6.98 -5.81
CA ARG A 98 8.35 -6.76 -6.75
C ARG A 98 7.61 -8.06 -7.05
N LYS A 99 8.35 -9.17 -7.21
CA LYS A 99 7.75 -10.50 -7.38
C LYS A 99 6.89 -10.88 -6.17
N TYR A 100 7.35 -10.65 -4.94
CA TYR A 100 6.54 -10.97 -3.76
C TYR A 100 5.28 -10.12 -3.67
N VAL A 101 5.35 -8.83 -4.00
CA VAL A 101 4.16 -7.97 -4.01
C VAL A 101 3.14 -8.47 -5.04
N ASN A 102 3.59 -8.79 -6.26
CA ASN A 102 2.71 -9.31 -7.30
C ASN A 102 2.08 -10.65 -6.91
N CYS A 103 2.86 -11.58 -6.35
CA CYS A 103 2.33 -12.84 -5.84
C CYS A 103 1.34 -12.62 -4.70
N PHE A 104 1.61 -11.66 -3.80
CA PHE A 104 0.70 -11.33 -2.71
C PHE A 104 -0.64 -10.81 -3.24
N LEU A 105 -0.63 -9.87 -4.19
CA LEU A 105 -1.85 -9.32 -4.81
C LEU A 105 -2.71 -10.41 -5.46
N GLN A 106 -2.12 -11.47 -6.02
CA GLN A 106 -2.85 -12.61 -6.58
C GLN A 106 -3.53 -13.50 -5.52
N THR A 107 -3.13 -13.40 -4.26
CA THR A 107 -3.59 -14.26 -3.16
C THR A 107 -4.34 -13.52 -2.05
N TYR A 108 -4.48 -12.20 -2.18
CA TYR A 108 -5.05 -11.31 -1.17
C TYR A 108 -6.19 -10.50 -1.79
N GLY A 109 -7.20 -10.14 -1.01
CA GLY A 109 -8.40 -9.45 -1.54
C GLY A 109 -9.52 -10.42 -1.90
N HIS A 110 -9.61 -11.56 -1.19
CA HIS A 110 -10.69 -12.52 -1.36
C HIS A 110 -11.85 -12.27 -0.39
N SER A 111 -11.58 -11.59 0.74
CA SER A 111 -12.60 -11.13 1.69
C SER A 111 -12.85 -9.63 1.57
N ARG A 112 -14.02 -9.19 2.06
CA ARG A 112 -14.43 -7.78 2.02
C ARG A 112 -13.41 -6.88 2.71
N GLU A 113 -12.93 -7.28 3.89
CA GLU A 113 -12.00 -6.52 4.72
C GLU A 113 -10.65 -6.36 4.02
N GLU A 114 -10.21 -7.39 3.29
CA GLU A 114 -8.97 -7.34 2.50
C GLU A 114 -9.11 -6.40 1.30
N VAL A 115 -10.23 -6.45 0.59
CA VAL A 115 -10.48 -5.52 -0.54
C VAL A 115 -10.61 -4.08 -0.03
N GLU A 116 -11.32 -3.86 1.08
CA GLU A 116 -11.37 -2.53 1.73
C GLU A 116 -9.97 -2.04 2.14
N CYS A 117 -9.12 -2.93 2.64
CA CYS A 117 -7.74 -2.63 2.98
C CYS A 117 -6.91 -2.27 1.74
N LEU A 118 -7.02 -3.03 0.65
CA LEU A 118 -6.36 -2.77 -0.64
C LEU A 118 -6.77 -1.43 -1.20
N VAL A 119 -8.08 -1.15 -1.28
CA VAL A 119 -8.63 0.13 -1.76
C VAL A 119 -8.06 1.30 -0.98
N LYS A 120 -8.09 1.25 0.36
CA LYS A 120 -7.53 2.30 1.21
C LYS A 120 -6.02 2.46 0.99
N SER A 121 -5.30 1.36 0.76
CA SER A 121 -3.86 1.36 0.52
C SER A 121 -3.51 1.99 -0.83
N PHE A 122 -4.23 1.65 -1.90
CA PHE A 122 -4.08 2.25 -3.23
C PHE A 122 -4.33 3.77 -3.18
N LEU A 123 -5.37 4.21 -2.48
CA LEU A 123 -5.65 5.64 -2.31
C LEU A 123 -4.57 6.35 -1.47
N ALA A 124 -3.91 5.65 -0.55
CA ALA A 124 -2.79 6.19 0.22
C ALA A 124 -1.54 6.40 -0.65
N ILE A 125 -1.26 5.49 -1.59
CA ILE A 125 -0.19 5.63 -2.59
C ILE A 125 -0.33 6.95 -3.36
N ILE A 126 -1.54 7.25 -3.85
CA ILE A 126 -1.79 8.51 -4.58
C ILE A 126 -1.50 9.74 -3.74
N ASN A 127 -1.92 9.76 -2.46
CA ASN A 127 -1.60 10.88 -1.56
C ASN A 127 -0.08 11.02 -1.39
N LEU A 128 0.63 9.90 -1.18
CA LEU A 128 2.07 9.88 -1.02
C LEU A 128 2.79 10.44 -2.26
N LEU A 129 2.34 10.11 -3.47
CA LEU A 129 2.93 10.65 -4.70
C LEU A 129 2.69 12.15 -4.90
N PHE A 130 1.54 12.67 -4.47
CA PHE A 130 1.33 14.12 -4.40
C PHE A 130 2.19 14.77 -3.31
N ASP A 131 2.42 14.06 -2.20
CA ASP A 131 3.17 14.55 -1.05
C ASP A 131 4.69 14.41 -1.15
N SER A 132 5.18 13.64 -2.12
CA SER A 132 6.63 13.45 -2.33
C SER A 132 7.30 14.74 -2.80
N ASP A 133 8.19 15.26 -1.94
CA ASP A 133 9.09 16.35 -2.27
C ASP A 133 10.25 15.87 -3.16
N LYS A 134 11.12 16.79 -3.58
CA LYS A 134 12.26 16.50 -4.48
C LYS A 134 13.32 15.58 -3.89
N SER A 135 13.37 15.42 -2.57
CA SER A 135 14.32 14.52 -1.89
C SER A 135 13.80 13.09 -1.80
N SER A 136 12.49 12.90 -1.94
CA SER A 136 11.85 11.59 -1.92
C SER A 136 12.22 10.77 -3.16
N PRO A 137 12.53 9.46 -3.01
CA PRO A 137 12.72 8.56 -4.15
C PRO A 137 11.47 8.44 -5.03
N TYR A 138 10.31 8.81 -4.48
CA TYR A 138 9.02 8.77 -5.17
C TYR A 138 8.67 10.09 -5.87
N HIS A 139 9.55 11.09 -5.89
CA HIS A 139 9.26 12.38 -6.54
C HIS A 139 9.00 12.23 -8.03
N ASN A 140 9.81 11.42 -8.71
CA ASN A 140 9.80 11.33 -10.18
C ASN A 140 8.82 10.28 -10.71
N ILE A 141 8.06 9.64 -9.82
CA ILE A 141 7.08 8.63 -10.22
C ILE A 141 5.85 9.31 -10.80
N SER A 142 5.45 8.82 -11.98
CA SER A 142 4.29 9.32 -12.71
C SER A 142 2.99 8.97 -11.97
N ILE A 143 2.35 9.98 -11.38
CA ILE A 143 1.02 9.83 -10.76
C ILE A 143 0.01 9.26 -11.76
N LYS A 144 0.09 9.66 -13.03
CA LYS A 144 -0.78 9.16 -14.09
C LYS A 144 -0.63 7.67 -14.30
N THR A 145 0.61 7.21 -14.49
CA THR A 145 0.90 5.80 -14.77
C THR A 145 0.48 4.95 -13.59
N THR A 146 0.87 5.34 -12.37
CA THR A 146 0.47 4.64 -11.15
C THR A 146 -1.05 4.61 -10.97
N ALA A 147 -1.76 5.72 -11.20
CA ALA A 147 -3.22 5.74 -11.08
C ALA A 147 -3.89 4.77 -12.05
N LEU A 148 -3.42 4.69 -13.30
CA LEU A 148 -3.96 3.76 -14.30
C LEU A 148 -3.66 2.30 -13.93
N GLU A 149 -2.47 1.99 -13.43
CA GLU A 149 -2.12 0.64 -12.96
C GLU A 149 -2.96 0.23 -11.76
N LEU A 150 -3.19 1.14 -10.80
CA LEU A 150 -4.05 0.87 -9.65
C LEU A 150 -5.50 0.63 -10.05
N VAL A 151 -5.98 1.25 -11.14
CA VAL A 151 -7.31 0.96 -11.72
C VAL A 151 -7.34 -0.43 -12.34
N GLU A 152 -6.29 -0.84 -13.05
CA GLU A 152 -6.23 -2.21 -13.58
C GLU A 152 -6.22 -3.24 -12.44
N PHE A 153 -5.43 -3.02 -11.38
CA PHE A 153 -5.46 -3.87 -10.20
C PHE A 153 -6.83 -3.89 -9.53
N SER A 154 -7.50 -2.75 -9.38
CA SER A 154 -8.80 -2.70 -8.71
C SER A 154 -9.87 -3.52 -9.43
N LYS A 155 -9.80 -3.63 -10.76
CA LYS A 155 -10.75 -4.43 -11.54
C LYS A 155 -10.75 -5.88 -11.08
N GLU A 156 -9.61 -6.47 -10.73
CA GLU A 156 -9.55 -7.87 -10.28
C GLU A 156 -10.41 -8.13 -9.03
N TYR A 157 -10.65 -7.10 -8.22
CA TYR A 157 -11.37 -7.19 -6.95
C TYR A 157 -12.79 -6.59 -7.00
N GLU A 158 -13.11 -5.79 -8.03
CA GLU A 158 -14.42 -5.13 -8.20
C GLU A 158 -15.51 -6.01 -8.86
N HIS A 159 -15.16 -7.21 -9.37
CA HIS A 159 -16.11 -8.10 -10.08
C HIS A 159 -16.87 -9.10 -9.20
N SER A 160 -16.57 -9.18 -7.90
CA SER A 160 -17.32 -10.07 -7.01
C SER A 160 -18.65 -9.43 -6.63
N GLU A 161 -19.76 -10.04 -7.03
CA GLU A 161 -21.13 -9.59 -6.70
C GLU A 161 -21.38 -9.49 -5.18
N GLU A 162 -20.55 -10.13 -4.36
CA GLU A 162 -20.58 -10.04 -2.90
C GLU A 162 -20.01 -8.72 -2.34
N PHE A 163 -19.25 -7.97 -3.15
CA PHE A 163 -18.55 -6.75 -2.73
C PHE A 163 -19.12 -5.52 -3.44
N SER A 164 -20.39 -5.23 -3.19
CA SER A 164 -20.96 -3.91 -3.48
C SER A 164 -20.37 -2.89 -2.51
N PHE A 165 -19.26 -2.26 -2.89
CA PHE A 165 -18.84 -1.02 -2.24
C PHE A 165 -19.95 0.02 -2.41
N LYS A 166 -20.22 0.77 -1.34
CA LYS A 166 -21.11 1.94 -1.42
C LYS A 166 -20.59 2.97 -2.44
N GLU A 167 -19.27 3.00 -2.67
CA GLU A 167 -18.56 3.88 -3.59
C GLU A 167 -17.47 3.07 -4.31
N LYS A 168 -17.43 3.07 -5.66
CA LYS A 168 -16.43 2.28 -6.40
C LYS A 168 -15.02 2.84 -6.18
N PHE A 169 -13.98 2.00 -6.30
CA PHE A 169 -12.60 2.47 -6.17
C PHE A 169 -12.31 3.60 -7.15
N GLN A 170 -12.78 3.46 -8.39
CA GLN A 170 -12.64 4.46 -9.44
C GLN A 170 -13.18 5.83 -9.02
N ASP A 171 -14.34 5.86 -8.36
CA ASP A 171 -14.95 7.09 -7.87
C ASP A 171 -14.06 7.75 -6.82
N LEU A 172 -13.60 6.97 -5.83
CA LEU A 172 -12.70 7.44 -4.78
C LEU A 172 -11.36 7.92 -5.32
N LEU A 173 -10.82 7.24 -6.34
CA LEU A 173 -9.58 7.61 -7.00
C LEU A 173 -9.71 8.96 -7.70
N VAL A 174 -10.79 9.18 -8.45
CA VAL A 174 -11.06 10.47 -9.09
C VAL A 174 -11.09 11.61 -8.07
N LEU A 175 -11.76 11.39 -6.93
CA LEU A 175 -11.80 12.38 -5.85
C LEU A 175 -10.41 12.68 -5.31
N LYS A 176 -9.60 11.64 -5.07
CA LYS A 176 -8.23 11.79 -4.58
C LYS A 176 -7.33 12.51 -5.56
N LEU A 177 -7.40 12.18 -6.85
CA LEU A 177 -6.64 12.84 -7.90
C LEU A 177 -7.03 14.32 -8.04
N THR A 178 -8.33 14.63 -8.02
CA THR A 178 -8.84 16.00 -8.11
C THR A 178 -8.39 16.81 -6.90
N LYS A 179 -8.53 16.27 -5.68
CA LYS A 179 -8.08 16.93 -4.44
C LYS A 179 -6.57 17.15 -4.41
N GLY A 180 -5.79 16.16 -4.85
CA GLY A 180 -4.33 16.27 -4.96
C GLY A 180 -3.93 17.34 -5.96
N PHE A 181 -4.56 17.35 -7.14
CA PHE A 181 -4.33 18.36 -8.18
C PHE A 181 -4.64 19.78 -7.70
N LEU A 182 -5.77 19.99 -7.03
CA LEU A 182 -6.14 21.31 -6.49
C LEU A 182 -5.13 21.84 -5.47
N LYS A 183 -4.50 20.96 -4.69
CA LYS A 183 -3.45 21.33 -3.73
C LYS A 183 -2.09 21.54 -4.38
N LYS A 184 -1.74 20.72 -5.37
CA LYS A 184 -0.40 20.64 -5.97
C LYS A 184 -0.49 20.44 -7.49
N PRO A 185 -0.95 21.46 -8.25
CA PRO A 185 -1.24 21.33 -9.68
C PRO A 185 -0.01 21.07 -10.54
N TRP A 186 1.20 21.31 -10.01
CA TRP A 186 2.46 21.01 -10.71
C TRP A 186 2.87 19.53 -10.67
N ARG A 187 2.24 18.71 -9.81
CA ARG A 187 2.56 17.26 -9.70
C ARG A 187 1.85 16.40 -10.74
N LEU A 188 0.74 16.87 -11.29
CA LEU A 188 -0.08 16.18 -12.28
C LEU A 188 -0.64 17.22 -13.25
N SER A 189 -0.43 17.07 -14.56
CA SER A 189 -0.98 18.04 -15.51
C SER A 189 -2.50 17.96 -15.60
N ALA A 190 -3.17 19.08 -15.93
CA ALA A 190 -4.63 19.08 -16.12
C ALA A 190 -5.07 18.12 -17.25
N LEU A 191 -4.25 18.00 -18.30
CA LEU A 191 -4.48 17.06 -19.40
C LEU A 191 -4.40 15.61 -18.91
N ASP A 192 -3.42 15.27 -18.08
CA ASP A 192 -3.29 13.92 -17.53
C ASP A 192 -4.40 13.59 -16.55
N LEU A 193 -4.78 14.54 -15.68
CA LEU A 193 -5.94 14.40 -14.82
C LEU A 193 -7.20 14.10 -15.65
N TYR A 194 -7.46 14.90 -16.68
CA TYR A 194 -8.58 14.69 -17.58
C TYR A 194 -8.54 13.31 -18.25
N ASN A 195 -7.38 12.91 -18.78
CA ASN A 195 -7.20 11.61 -19.42
C ASN A 195 -7.53 10.46 -18.48
N ILE A 196 -7.01 10.48 -17.24
CA ILE A 196 -7.32 9.45 -16.23
C ILE A 196 -8.82 9.45 -15.94
N CYS A 197 -9.39 10.60 -15.57
CA CYS A 197 -10.79 10.73 -15.21
C CYS A 197 -11.72 10.29 -16.35
N SER A 198 -11.42 10.66 -17.61
CA SER A 198 -12.21 10.25 -18.77
C SER A 198 -12.17 8.74 -19.04
N GLY A 199 -11.10 8.06 -18.63
CA GLY A 199 -10.95 6.62 -18.76
C GLY A 199 -11.70 5.82 -17.68
N ILE A 200 -11.95 6.42 -16.51
CA ILE A 200 -12.49 5.70 -15.34
C ILE A 200 -13.83 6.22 -14.83
N MET A 201 -14.19 7.47 -15.12
CA MET A 201 -15.50 8.00 -14.72
C MET A 201 -16.62 7.27 -15.47
N PRO A 202 -17.75 6.99 -14.80
CA PRO A 202 -18.93 6.50 -15.49
C PRO A 202 -19.34 7.52 -16.56
N LYS A 203 -19.54 7.05 -17.80
CA LYS A 203 -20.05 7.87 -18.92
C LYS A 203 -21.48 8.36 -18.70
N ASP A 204 -22.14 7.87 -17.66
CA ASP A 204 -23.53 8.17 -17.32
C ASP A 204 -23.62 9.44 -16.46
N HIS A 205 -24.30 10.45 -17.00
CA HIS A 205 -24.48 11.77 -16.42
C HIS A 205 -25.15 11.75 -15.04
N GLU A 206 -26.08 10.82 -14.77
CA GLU A 206 -26.76 10.74 -13.47
C GLU A 206 -25.83 10.29 -12.33
N LYS A 207 -24.88 9.39 -12.63
CA LYS A 207 -23.88 8.96 -11.65
C LYS A 207 -22.91 10.07 -11.30
N LEU A 208 -22.55 10.90 -12.29
CA LEU A 208 -21.71 12.09 -12.07
C LEU A 208 -22.39 13.13 -11.17
N LEU A 209 -23.70 13.32 -11.33
CA LEU A 209 -24.48 14.23 -10.46
C LEU A 209 -24.57 13.70 -9.02
N LYS A 210 -24.81 12.40 -8.83
CA LYS A 210 -24.81 11.76 -7.49
C LYS A 210 -23.44 11.85 -6.80
N LEU A 211 -22.36 11.66 -7.56
CA LEU A 211 -21.00 11.88 -7.06
C LEU A 211 -20.81 13.33 -6.62
N LYS A 212 -21.23 14.30 -7.44
CA LYS A 212 -21.17 15.73 -7.10
C LYS A 212 -21.96 16.07 -5.82
N GLU A 213 -23.13 15.48 -5.61
CA GLU A 213 -23.97 15.71 -4.42
C GLU A 213 -23.40 15.09 -3.14
N ASN A 214 -22.73 13.94 -3.26
CA ASN A 214 -21.97 13.35 -2.14
C ASN A 214 -20.74 14.21 -1.78
N ILE A 215 -20.22 14.99 -2.73
CA ILE A 215 -19.13 15.96 -2.55
C ILE A 215 -19.72 17.32 -2.11
N LYS A 216 -20.46 17.37 -1.00
CA LYS A 216 -20.59 18.64 -0.28
C LYS A 216 -19.17 19.04 0.14
N ILE A 217 -18.62 20.02 -0.58
CA ILE A 217 -17.37 20.69 -0.25
C ILE A 217 -17.54 21.24 1.16
N ILE A 218 -16.98 20.54 2.13
CA ILE A 218 -16.67 21.01 3.49
C ILE A 218 -15.16 20.98 3.60
#